data_AF-A0A5C7ZQC6-F1
#
_entry.id   AF-A0A5C7ZQC6-F1
#
_cell.length_a   1.000
_cell.length_b   1.000
_cell.length_c   1.000
_cell.angle_alpha   90.00
_cell.angle_beta   90.00
_cell.angle_gamma   90.00
#
_symmetry.space_group_name_H-M   'P 1'
#
loop_
_entity.id
_entity.type
_entity.pdbx_description
1 polymer ?
#
loop_
_entity_poly.entity_id
_entity_poly.type
_entity_poly.pdbx_seq_one_letter_code
_entity_poly.pdbx_strand_id
1 'polypeptide(L)'
;MKRLLVASLLLALPLAAVAHDGPHFDAKRLAEEVKVLSSDEFEGRGPATAGETKTIDYVVAQLKEAGASPGGDLKDGKRAWTQAVPLLRSSIKGTPSLSVEVNGKPMNLTQGE
;
A
#
# COMPACT_ATOMS: atom_id res chain seq x y z
N MET A 1 -63.10 13.12 -19.04
CA MET A 1 -62.72 12.94 -17.62
C MET A 1 -62.11 11.57 -17.29
N LYS A 2 -62.11 10.57 -18.20
CA LYS A 2 -61.47 9.25 -17.98
C LYS A 2 -60.01 9.14 -18.48
N ARG A 3 -59.50 10.18 -19.17
CA ARG A 3 -58.12 10.23 -19.70
C ARG A 3 -57.12 10.97 -18.80
N LEU A 4 -57.61 11.58 -17.70
CA LEU A 4 -56.78 12.31 -16.74
C LEU A 4 -56.36 11.45 -15.53
N LEU A 5 -56.85 10.20 -15.44
CA LEU A 5 -56.53 9.28 -14.34
C LEU A 5 -55.39 8.30 -14.66
N VAL A 6 -54.89 8.28 -15.90
CA VAL A 6 -53.80 7.36 -16.31
C VAL A 6 -52.42 8.00 -16.15
N ALA A 7 -52.34 9.33 -16.02
CA ALA A 7 -51.07 10.05 -15.87
C ALA A 7 -50.50 10.01 -14.44
N SER A 8 -51.32 9.68 -13.44
CA SER A 8 -50.91 9.67 -12.02
C SER A 8 -50.25 8.36 -11.58
N LEU A 9 -50.28 7.30 -12.41
CA LEU A 9 -49.80 5.96 -12.03
C LEU A 9 -48.35 5.68 -12.49
N LEU A 10 -47.75 6.57 -13.30
CA LEU A 10 -46.34 6.45 -13.71
C LEU A 10 -45.37 7.16 -12.76
N LEU A 11 -45.86 7.81 -11.69
CA LEU A 11 -45.04 8.52 -10.70
C LEU A 11 -44.95 7.77 -9.35
N ALA A 12 -44.98 6.44 -9.39
CA ALA A 12 -44.74 5.59 -8.24
C ALA A 12 -43.84 4.42 -8.64
N LEU A 13 -42.65 4.72 -9.19
CA LEU A 13 -41.56 3.76 -9.06
C LEU A 13 -41.16 3.75 -7.58
N PRO A 14 -41.10 2.58 -6.94
CA PRO A 14 -40.76 2.50 -5.54
C PRO A 14 -39.34 3.03 -5.37
N LEU A 15 -39.16 3.87 -4.35
CA LEU A 15 -37.93 3.98 -3.57
C LEU A 15 -37.63 2.59 -2.97
N ALA A 16 -37.40 1.59 -3.80
CA ALA A 16 -36.81 0.34 -3.37
C ALA A 16 -35.40 0.75 -2.96
N ALA A 17 -35.22 0.86 -1.64
CA ALA A 17 -33.95 1.08 -1.00
C ALA A 17 -32.91 0.29 -1.76
N VAL A 18 -31.96 1.00 -2.38
CA VAL A 18 -30.69 0.36 -2.71
C VAL A 18 -30.12 0.01 -1.34
N ALA A 19 -30.37 -1.23 -0.89
CA ALA A 19 -29.50 -1.83 0.09
C ALA A 19 -28.16 -1.88 -0.63
N HIS A 20 -27.37 -0.84 -0.42
CA HIS A 20 -25.98 -0.88 -0.80
C HIS A 20 -25.41 -1.96 0.13
N ASP A 21 -25.24 -3.17 -0.40
CA ASP A 21 -24.35 -4.14 0.24
C ASP A 21 -23.09 -3.35 0.57
N GLY A 22 -22.74 -3.32 1.86
CA GLY A 22 -21.56 -2.62 2.32
C GLY A 22 -20.33 -3.08 1.53
N PRO A 23 -19.20 -2.36 1.64
CA PRO A 23 -17.98 -2.75 0.94
C PRO A 23 -17.70 -4.24 1.15
N HIS A 24 -17.65 -4.98 0.04
CA HIS A 24 -17.42 -6.41 0.04
C HIS A 24 -15.91 -6.65 0.10
N PHE A 25 -15.45 -7.33 1.16
CA PHE A 25 -14.04 -7.67 1.33
C PHE A 25 -13.82 -9.14 1.00
N ASP A 26 -12.91 -9.41 0.05
CA ASP A 26 -12.50 -10.76 -0.29
C ASP A 26 -11.22 -11.14 0.48
N ALA A 27 -11.37 -12.00 1.48
CA ALA A 27 -10.26 -12.51 2.28
C ALA A 27 -9.24 -13.29 1.45
N LYS A 28 -9.68 -13.99 0.40
CA LYS A 28 -8.78 -14.74 -0.49
C LYS A 28 -7.90 -13.77 -1.29
N ARG A 29 -8.49 -12.72 -1.84
CA ARG A 29 -7.73 -11.66 -2.53
C ARG A 29 -6.68 -11.06 -1.60
N LEU A 30 -7.05 -10.71 -0.38
CA LEU A 30 -6.11 -10.15 0.60
C LEU A 30 -4.96 -11.14 0.90
N ALA A 31 -5.27 -12.43 1.06
CA ALA A 31 -4.27 -13.45 1.31
C ALA A 31 -3.27 -13.61 0.14
N GLU A 32 -3.75 -13.53 -1.11
CA GLU A 32 -2.86 -13.55 -2.29
C GLU A 32 -1.96 -12.31 -2.36
N GLU A 33 -2.50 -11.12 -2.07
CA GLU A 33 -1.70 -9.89 -2.02
C GLU A 33 -0.59 -9.97 -0.95
N VAL A 34 -0.91 -10.50 0.24
CA VAL A 34 0.06 -10.74 1.31
C VAL A 34 1.13 -11.74 0.84
N LYS A 35 0.71 -12.87 0.25
CA LYS A 35 1.62 -13.92 -0.23
C LYS A 35 2.61 -13.40 -1.26
N VAL A 36 2.16 -12.61 -2.23
CA VAL A 36 3.03 -12.01 -3.25
C VAL A 36 4.02 -11.05 -2.60
N LEU A 37 3.51 -10.08 -1.83
CA LEU A 37 4.34 -9.04 -1.22
C LEU A 37 5.31 -9.58 -0.17
N SER A 38 5.02 -10.71 0.48
CA SER A 38 5.89 -11.35 1.47
C SER A 38 6.89 -12.34 0.86
N SER A 39 6.89 -12.53 -0.46
CA SER A 39 7.81 -13.47 -1.10
C SER A 39 9.25 -12.94 -1.13
N ASP A 40 10.21 -13.87 -1.23
CA ASP A 40 11.64 -13.54 -1.32
C ASP A 40 11.97 -12.63 -2.50
N GLU A 41 11.16 -12.67 -3.58
CA GLU A 41 11.32 -11.79 -4.74
C GLU A 41 11.25 -10.30 -4.38
N PHE A 42 10.57 -9.95 -3.28
CA PHE A 42 10.42 -8.57 -2.81
C PHE A 42 11.49 -8.16 -1.79
N GLU A 43 12.44 -9.04 -1.45
CA GLU A 43 13.66 -8.72 -0.69
C GLU A 43 13.41 -7.92 0.61
N GLY A 44 12.31 -8.21 1.30
CA GLY A 44 11.94 -7.51 2.54
C GLY A 44 11.46 -6.06 2.37
N ARG A 45 11.32 -5.56 1.14
CA ARG A 45 10.70 -4.26 0.78
C ARG A 45 11.36 -3.05 1.46
N GLY A 46 12.65 -3.14 1.76
CA GLY A 46 13.39 -2.05 2.40
C GLY A 46 13.56 -0.84 1.46
N PRO A 47 13.61 0.39 1.99
CA PRO A 47 13.89 1.57 1.17
C PRO A 47 15.28 1.50 0.54
N ALA A 48 15.44 2.07 -0.65
CA ALA A 48 16.67 2.04 -1.44
C ALA A 48 17.20 0.61 -1.74
N THR A 49 16.30 -0.36 -1.91
CA THR A 49 16.61 -1.74 -2.35
C THR A 49 15.86 -2.07 -3.65
N ALA A 50 16.21 -3.17 -4.33
CA ALA A 50 15.45 -3.62 -5.50
C ALA A 50 14.00 -4.02 -5.11
N GLY A 51 13.80 -4.49 -3.88
CA GLY A 51 12.50 -4.79 -3.31
C GLY A 51 11.55 -3.57 -3.27
N GLU A 52 12.08 -2.37 -3.05
CA GLU A 52 11.28 -1.13 -3.09
C GLU A 52 10.65 -0.91 -4.47
N THR A 53 11.44 -1.00 -5.54
CA THR A 53 10.95 -0.81 -6.91
C THR A 53 9.84 -1.80 -7.24
N LYS A 54 10.04 -3.10 -6.96
CA LYS A 54 9.02 -4.14 -7.17
C LYS A 54 7.75 -3.88 -6.37
N THR A 55 7.90 -3.45 -5.12
CA THR A 55 6.77 -3.13 -4.24
C THR A 55 5.96 -1.95 -4.78
N ILE A 56 6.62 -0.88 -5.22
CA ILE A 56 5.97 0.30 -5.80
C ILE A 56 5.20 -0.10 -7.06
N ASP A 57 5.84 -0.84 -7.97
CA ASP A 57 5.22 -1.25 -9.22
C ASP A 57 3.98 -2.13 -8.99
N TYR A 58 4.08 -3.10 -8.06
CA TYR A 58 2.97 -3.96 -7.68
C TYR A 58 1.80 -3.16 -7.11
N VAL A 59 2.04 -2.30 -6.11
CA VAL A 59 0.97 -1.52 -5.46
C VAL A 59 0.33 -0.55 -6.44
N VAL A 60 1.11 0.10 -7.30
CA VAL A 60 0.58 0.98 -8.35
C VAL A 60 -0.28 0.20 -9.34
N ALA A 61 0.12 -1.03 -9.72
CA ALA A 61 -0.70 -1.89 -10.57
C ALA A 61 -2.04 -2.25 -9.89
N GLN A 62 -2.02 -2.70 -8.63
CA GLN A 62 -3.24 -3.02 -7.89
C GLN A 62 -4.18 -1.81 -7.74
N LEU A 63 -3.64 -0.61 -7.51
CA LEU A 63 -4.43 0.63 -7.43
C LEU A 63 -5.06 1.01 -8.76
N LYS A 64 -4.33 0.86 -9.87
CA LYS A 64 -4.88 1.06 -11.23
C LYS A 64 -6.00 0.09 -11.52
N GLU A 65 -5.82 -1.18 -11.17
CA GLU A 65 -6.81 -2.24 -11.37
C GLU A 65 -8.08 -1.99 -10.54
N ALA A 66 -7.93 -1.41 -9.35
CA ALA A 66 -9.03 -0.96 -8.50
C ALA A 66 -9.71 0.34 -9.00
N GLY A 67 -9.23 0.95 -10.09
CA GLY A 67 -9.80 2.18 -10.65
C GLY A 67 -9.42 3.46 -9.89
N ALA A 68 -8.39 3.41 -9.04
CA ALA A 68 -7.92 4.60 -8.34
C ALA A 68 -7.25 5.60 -9.31
N SER A 69 -7.26 6.87 -8.92
CA SER A 69 -6.49 7.93 -9.61
C SER A 69 -5.20 8.24 -8.85
N PRO A 70 -4.13 8.67 -9.53
CA PRO A 70 -2.89 9.05 -8.86
C PRO A 70 -3.08 10.29 -7.98
N GLY A 71 -2.45 10.30 -6.81
CA GLY A 71 -2.57 11.38 -5.81
C GLY A 71 -1.24 11.98 -5.34
N GLY A 72 -0.11 11.56 -5.90
CA GLY A 72 1.23 11.98 -5.49
C GLY A 72 1.65 13.35 -6.00
N ASP A 73 2.95 13.52 -6.21
CA ASP A 73 3.55 14.80 -6.60
C ASP A 73 2.95 15.35 -7.90
N LEU A 74 2.80 16.67 -8.00
CA LEU A 74 2.34 17.32 -9.23
C LEU A 74 3.51 17.47 -10.20
N LYS A 75 3.42 16.83 -11.37
CA LYS A 75 4.39 16.91 -12.46
C LYS A 75 3.67 17.32 -13.74
N ASP A 76 4.06 18.44 -14.33
CA ASP A 76 3.48 18.98 -15.56
C ASP A 76 1.94 19.08 -15.54
N GLY A 77 1.39 19.50 -14.39
CA GLY A 77 -0.06 19.62 -14.18
C GLY A 77 -0.81 18.31 -13.95
N LYS A 78 -0.13 17.16 -13.86
CA LYS A 78 -0.71 15.84 -13.57
C LYS A 78 -0.18 15.27 -12.26
N ARG A 79 -1.03 14.55 -11.52
CA ARG A 79 -0.62 13.86 -10.29
C ARG A 79 0.16 12.59 -10.63
N ALA A 80 1.30 12.39 -10.00
CA ALA A 80 2.08 11.17 -10.07
C ALA A 80 1.50 10.07 -9.18
N TRP A 81 1.87 8.81 -9.43
CA TRP A 81 1.46 7.68 -8.60
C TRP A 81 2.20 7.61 -7.26
N THR A 82 3.34 8.27 -7.16
CA THR A 82 4.20 8.27 -5.98
C THR A 82 4.47 9.69 -5.51
N GLN A 83 4.81 9.80 -4.22
CA GLN A 83 5.30 11.03 -3.60
C GLN A 83 6.74 10.79 -3.16
N ALA A 84 7.64 11.71 -3.50
CA ALA A 84 9.01 11.65 -3.02
C ALA A 84 9.06 11.87 -1.50
N VAL A 85 9.75 10.99 -0.79
CA VAL A 85 10.01 11.10 0.65
C VAL A 85 11.52 11.10 0.86
N PRO A 86 12.08 12.02 1.67
CA PRO A 86 13.50 12.04 1.95
C PRO A 86 13.92 10.78 2.72
N LEU A 87 14.94 10.08 2.21
CA LEU A 87 15.51 8.92 2.87
C LEU A 87 16.76 9.31 3.66
N LEU A 88 16.88 8.80 4.88
CA LEU A 88 18.11 8.86 5.65
C LEU A 88 18.85 7.52 5.50
N ARG A 89 20.15 7.60 5.21
CA ARG A 89 21.03 6.43 5.18
C ARG A 89 22.21 6.67 6.10
N SER A 90 22.42 5.73 7.02
CA SER A 90 23.61 5.68 7.87
C SER A 90 24.50 4.53 7.41
N SER A 91 25.80 4.78 7.41
CA SER A 91 26.82 3.78 7.11
C SER A 91 27.98 3.97 8.07
N ILE A 92 28.49 2.88 8.64
CA ILE A 92 29.74 2.90 9.41
C ILE A 92 30.89 3.03 8.41
N LYS A 93 31.72 4.06 8.55
CA LYS A 93 32.97 4.20 7.80
C LYS A 93 34.12 3.70 8.67
N GLY A 94 34.95 2.80 8.13
CA GLY A 94 36.04 2.14 8.86
C GLY A 94 35.58 0.90 9.61
N THR A 95 36.51 0.29 10.36
CA THR A 95 36.24 -0.91 11.15
C THR A 95 35.68 -0.53 12.52
N PRO A 96 34.43 -0.87 12.85
CA PRO A 96 33.89 -0.59 14.18
C PRO A 96 34.59 -1.46 15.23
N SER A 97 34.98 -0.84 16.35
CA SER A 97 35.43 -1.56 17.55
C SER A 97 34.33 -1.44 18.59
N LEU A 98 33.74 -2.57 18.98
CA LEU A 98 32.72 -2.64 20.03
C LEU A 98 33.27 -3.47 21.20
N SER A 99 32.98 -3.03 22.42
CA SER A 99 33.19 -3.82 23.63
C SER A 99 32.03 -3.63 24.59
N VAL A 100 31.75 -4.66 25.38
CA VAL A 100 30.80 -4.64 26.49
C VAL A 100 31.50 -5.05 27.77
N GLU A 101 31.09 -4.49 28.89
CA GLU A 101 31.62 -4.86 30.20
C GLU A 101 30.76 -5.96 30.83
N VAL A 102 31.38 -7.10 31.15
CA VAL A 102 30.72 -8.21 31.83
C VAL A 102 31.49 -8.52 33.10
N ASN A 103 30.85 -8.38 34.26
CA ASN A 103 31.46 -8.60 35.59
C ASN A 103 32.78 -7.82 35.79
N GLY A 104 32.86 -6.57 35.33
CA GLY A 104 34.07 -5.75 35.48
C GLY A 104 35.18 -6.03 34.46
N LYS A 105 34.95 -6.91 33.46
CA LYS A 105 35.93 -7.24 32.42
C LYS A 105 35.44 -6.79 31.04
N PRO A 106 36.28 -6.08 30.25
CA PRO A 106 35.92 -5.74 28.88
C PRO A 106 35.94 -6.99 28.00
N MET A 107 34.85 -7.20 27.25
CA MET A 107 34.72 -8.23 26.22
C MET A 107 34.53 -7.53 24.87
N ASN A 108 35.50 -7.70 23.97
CA ASN A 108 35.39 -7.19 22.61
C ASN A 108 34.35 -8.00 21.83
N LEU A 109 33.57 -7.32 21.00
CA LEU A 109 32.55 -7.93 20.14
C LEU A 109 33.05 -8.02 18.70
N THR A 110 32.79 -9.16 18.07
CA THR A 110 32.95 -9.40 16.63
C THR A 110 31.57 -9.40 15.96
N GLN A 111 31.45 -8.86 14.75
CA GLN A 111 30.16 -8.82 14.06
C GLN A 111 29.81 -10.23 13.57
N GLY A 112 28.73 -10.82 14.08
CA GLY A 112 28.20 -12.12 13.62
C GLY A 112 28.47 -13.31 14.55
N GLU A 113 29.01 -13.09 15.75
CA GLU A 113 29.19 -14.07 16.83
C GLU A 113 28.57 -13.58 18.14
#